data_AF-A0A135T986-F1
#
_entry.id   AF-A0A135T986-F1
#
_cell.length_a   1.000
_cell.length_b   1.000
_cell.length_c   1.000
_cell.angle_alpha   90.00
_cell.angle_beta   90.00
_cell.angle_gamma   90.00
#
_symmetry.space_group_name_H-M   'P 1'
#
loop_
_entity.id
_entity.type
_entity.pdbx_description
1 polymer ?
#
loop_
_entity_poly.entity_id
_entity_poly.type
_entity_poly.pdbx_seq_one_letter_code
_entity_poly.pdbx_strand_id
1 'polypeptide(L)'
;MLRNFERLVPFLDAADRLTKPIDVLSNGVPFLPYIWAPLKLIVQISQDHMHALDEILSAYGRIGASLPRLSRYGNAFPDSHDFQQLLGHIYEDIIDFHCHAYRLVQKPGWAMLFSTCWGRFQHRYDSLLDSIAKTSELIDREAASYEIVQAREWRQKLLEEAQDREKKEEIHQREAVNKWLQVSDRNEEKLERLHNRCLDGTSQWVTASAQVRSWLQRGRGNPILWLHGKPGSGRLHPVSF
;
A
#
# COMPACT_ATOMS: atom_id res chain seq x y z
N MET A 1 -27.92 -38.47 -0.42
CA MET A 1 -27.95 -37.34 -1.38
C MET A 1 -27.35 -36.06 -0.81
N LEU A 2 -27.82 -35.51 0.32
CA LEU A 2 -27.32 -34.23 0.88
C LEU A 2 -25.79 -34.14 1.07
N ARG A 3 -25.14 -35.24 1.48
CA ARG A 3 -23.69 -35.28 1.77
C ARG A 3 -22.77 -35.02 0.56
N ASN A 4 -23.25 -35.22 -0.67
CA ASN A 4 -22.43 -34.98 -1.87
C ASN A 4 -22.49 -33.52 -2.33
N PHE A 5 -23.56 -32.79 -2.03
CA PHE A 5 -23.75 -31.40 -2.44
C PHE A 5 -22.85 -30.42 -1.67
N GLU A 6 -22.33 -30.80 -0.51
CA GLU A 6 -21.31 -30.01 0.22
C GLU A 6 -20.06 -29.75 -0.63
N ARG A 7 -19.75 -30.66 -1.57
CA ARG A 7 -18.64 -30.50 -2.52
C ARG A 7 -18.86 -29.35 -3.50
N LEU A 8 -20.09 -28.88 -3.66
CA LEU A 8 -20.42 -27.74 -4.52
C LEU A 8 -20.12 -26.41 -3.84
N VAL A 9 -20.09 -26.37 -2.50
CA VAL A 9 -19.93 -25.13 -1.72
C VAL A 9 -18.72 -24.31 -2.15
N PRO A 10 -17.51 -24.89 -2.33
CA PRO A 10 -16.35 -24.12 -2.80
C PRO A 10 -16.61 -23.42 -4.14
N PHE A 11 -17.31 -24.08 -5.07
CA PHE A 11 -17.64 -23.49 -6.36
C PHE A 11 -18.67 -22.37 -6.22
N LEU A 12 -19.73 -22.59 -5.42
CA LEU A 12 -20.76 -21.57 -5.20
C LEU A 12 -20.18 -20.31 -4.58
N ASP A 13 -19.34 -20.47 -3.55
CA ASP A 13 -18.66 -19.35 -2.89
C ASP A 13 -17.74 -18.60 -3.85
N ALA A 14 -17.03 -19.32 -4.72
CA ALA A 14 -16.13 -18.71 -5.68
C ALA A 14 -16.90 -18.00 -6.82
N ALA A 15 -17.99 -18.58 -7.31
CA ALA A 15 -18.88 -17.99 -8.32
C ALA A 15 -19.54 -16.70 -7.82
N ASP A 16 -20.00 -16.67 -6.56
CA ASP A 16 -20.55 -15.47 -5.94
C ASP A 16 -19.51 -14.36 -5.82
N ARG A 17 -18.24 -14.73 -5.52
CA ARG A 17 -17.13 -13.76 -5.46
C ARG A 17 -16.70 -13.25 -6.84
N LEU A 18 -16.74 -14.10 -7.87
CA LEU A 18 -16.40 -13.75 -9.25
C LEU A 18 -17.46 -12.82 -9.87
N THR A 19 -18.71 -12.97 -9.44
CA THR A 19 -19.86 -12.20 -9.94
C THR A 19 -19.65 -10.69 -9.81
N LYS A 20 -19.27 -10.18 -8.63
CA LYS A 20 -19.24 -8.73 -8.39
C LYS A 20 -18.21 -7.99 -9.27
N PRO A 21 -16.97 -8.47 -9.42
CA PRO A 21 -16.00 -7.85 -10.33
C PRO A 21 -16.42 -7.93 -11.81
N ILE A 22 -17.04 -9.03 -12.22
CA ILE A 22 -17.51 -9.21 -13.61
C ILE A 22 -18.70 -8.31 -13.92
N ASP A 23 -19.60 -8.05 -12.95
CA ASP A 23 -20.70 -7.12 -13.13
C ASP A 23 -20.23 -5.68 -13.38
N VAL A 24 -19.09 -5.28 -12.80
CA VAL A 24 -18.44 -3.99 -13.09
C VAL A 24 -17.89 -3.97 -14.52
N LEU A 25 -17.29 -5.08 -14.96
CA LEU A 25 -16.75 -5.23 -16.32
C LEU A 25 -17.82 -5.25 -17.41
N SER A 26 -18.99 -5.79 -17.08
CA SER A 26 -20.03 -6.11 -18.05
C SER A 26 -20.91 -4.95 -18.47
N ASN A 27 -20.75 -3.77 -17.86
CA ASN A 27 -21.61 -2.60 -18.08
C ASN A 27 -23.12 -2.94 -18.04
N GLY A 28 -23.52 -3.90 -17.18
CA GLY A 28 -24.92 -4.30 -17.01
C GLY A 28 -25.40 -5.47 -17.89
N VAL A 29 -24.52 -6.13 -18.66
CA VAL A 29 -24.87 -7.42 -19.28
C VAL A 29 -24.94 -8.50 -18.19
N PRO A 30 -26.06 -9.24 -18.05
CA PRO A 30 -26.21 -10.23 -16.99
C PRO A 30 -25.40 -11.49 -17.35
N PHE A 31 -24.16 -11.58 -16.87
CA PHE A 31 -23.30 -12.74 -17.09
C PHE A 31 -23.52 -13.87 -16.06
N LEU A 32 -24.05 -13.55 -14.87
CA LEU A 32 -24.43 -14.53 -13.85
C LEU A 32 -25.20 -15.75 -14.37
N PRO A 33 -26.26 -15.59 -15.19
CA PRO A 33 -27.04 -16.71 -15.67
C PRO A 33 -26.20 -17.79 -16.34
N TYR A 34 -25.09 -17.43 -16.98
CA TYR A 34 -24.22 -18.39 -17.66
C TYR A 34 -23.32 -19.20 -16.72
N ILE A 35 -23.15 -18.76 -15.46
CA ILE A 35 -22.52 -19.59 -14.42
C ILE A 35 -23.57 -20.50 -13.77
N TRP A 36 -24.71 -19.93 -13.39
CA TRP A 36 -25.71 -20.60 -12.55
C TRP A 36 -26.63 -21.56 -13.31
N ALA A 37 -27.09 -21.19 -14.50
CA ALA A 37 -28.04 -22.00 -15.25
C ALA A 37 -27.43 -23.33 -15.74
N PRO A 38 -26.22 -23.36 -16.33
CA PRO A 38 -25.60 -24.61 -16.74
C PRO A 38 -25.27 -25.52 -15.55
N LEU A 39 -24.78 -24.95 -14.45
CA LEU A 39 -24.55 -25.68 -13.19
C LEU A 39 -25.81 -26.41 -12.75
N LYS A 40 -26.92 -25.69 -12.60
CA LYS A 40 -28.20 -26.26 -12.18
C LYS A 40 -28.65 -27.36 -13.13
N LEU A 41 -28.58 -27.10 -14.43
CA LEU A 41 -29.01 -28.04 -15.47
C LEU A 41 -28.19 -29.34 -15.45
N ILE A 42 -26.86 -29.24 -15.42
CA ILE A 42 -25.95 -30.40 -15.41
C ILE A 42 -26.18 -31.25 -14.16
N VAL A 43 -26.32 -30.61 -13.00
CA VAL A 43 -26.61 -31.28 -11.72
C VAL A 43 -27.97 -31.98 -11.77
N GLN A 44 -29.01 -31.31 -12.28
CA GLN A 44 -30.36 -31.87 -12.42
C GLN A 44 -30.39 -33.08 -13.36
N ILE A 45 -29.70 -33.03 -14.50
CA ILE A 45 -29.63 -34.17 -15.43
C ILE A 45 -28.89 -35.35 -14.77
N SER A 46 -27.92 -35.06 -13.91
CA SER A 46 -27.06 -36.08 -13.31
C SER A 46 -27.62 -36.69 -12.02
N GLN A 47 -28.66 -36.11 -11.42
CA GLN A 47 -29.14 -36.47 -10.09
C GLN A 47 -29.59 -37.93 -9.95
N ASP A 48 -30.07 -38.54 -11.04
CA ASP A 48 -30.56 -39.93 -11.07
C ASP A 48 -29.42 -40.95 -11.30
N HIS A 49 -28.19 -40.48 -11.50
CA HIS A 49 -27.02 -41.30 -11.81
C HIS A 49 -25.88 -41.03 -10.82
N MET A 50 -25.86 -41.78 -9.71
CA MET A 50 -24.98 -41.51 -8.56
C MET A 50 -23.50 -41.35 -8.91
N HIS A 51 -22.93 -42.23 -9.73
CA HIS A 51 -21.51 -42.14 -10.13
C HIS A 51 -21.23 -40.88 -10.95
N ALA A 52 -22.10 -40.55 -11.90
CA ALA A 52 -21.93 -39.37 -12.73
C ALA A 52 -22.08 -38.08 -11.92
N LEU A 53 -23.08 -38.04 -11.05
CA LEU A 53 -23.27 -36.94 -10.12
C LEU A 53 -22.04 -36.74 -9.23
N ASP A 54 -21.46 -37.82 -8.71
CA ASP A 54 -20.30 -37.74 -7.82
C ASP A 54 -19.06 -37.15 -8.52
N GLU A 55 -18.77 -37.57 -9.75
CA GLU A 55 -17.68 -37.03 -10.56
C GLU A 55 -17.91 -35.57 -10.95
N ILE A 56 -19.14 -35.19 -11.33
CA ILE A 56 -19.49 -33.81 -11.67
C ILE A 56 -19.37 -32.90 -10.45
N LEU A 57 -19.88 -33.31 -9.29
CA LEU A 57 -19.75 -32.56 -8.04
C LEU A 57 -18.29 -32.47 -7.60
N SER A 58 -17.50 -33.53 -7.81
CA SER A 58 -16.04 -33.50 -7.66
C SER A 58 -15.40 -32.41 -8.49
N ALA A 59 -15.78 -32.36 -9.76
CA ALA A 59 -15.16 -31.46 -10.72
C ALA A 59 -15.47 -30.00 -10.38
N TYR A 60 -16.72 -29.69 -10.04
CA TYR A 60 -17.10 -28.37 -9.53
C TYR A 60 -16.35 -28.02 -8.24
N GLY A 61 -16.28 -28.95 -7.28
CA GLY A 61 -15.56 -28.72 -6.02
C GLY A 61 -14.07 -28.40 -6.24
N ARG A 62 -13.41 -29.11 -7.15
CA ARG A 62 -12.02 -28.85 -7.56
C ARG A 62 -11.87 -27.49 -8.25
N ILE A 63 -12.76 -27.14 -9.18
CA ILE A 63 -12.76 -25.80 -9.80
C ILE A 63 -12.89 -24.73 -8.71
N GLY A 64 -13.89 -24.86 -7.83
CA GLY A 64 -14.10 -23.95 -6.71
C GLY A 64 -12.89 -23.80 -5.79
N ALA A 65 -12.20 -24.90 -5.50
CA ALA A 65 -10.99 -24.90 -4.68
C ALA A 65 -9.76 -24.31 -5.38
N SER A 66 -9.69 -24.40 -6.71
CA SER A 66 -8.63 -23.84 -7.54
C SER A 66 -8.84 -22.35 -7.85
N LEU A 67 -10.05 -21.82 -7.63
CA LEU A 67 -10.32 -20.40 -7.84
C LEU A 67 -9.61 -19.56 -6.75
N PRO A 68 -9.06 -18.39 -7.12
CA PRO A 68 -8.36 -17.53 -6.18
C PRO A 68 -9.28 -17.10 -5.03
N ARG A 69 -8.69 -16.57 -3.95
CA ARG A 69 -9.43 -15.85 -2.90
C ARG A 69 -9.94 -14.51 -3.43
N LEU A 70 -10.77 -14.54 -4.47
CA LEU A 70 -11.34 -13.41 -5.23
C LEU A 70 -11.96 -12.33 -4.32
N SER A 71 -12.46 -12.73 -3.15
CA SER A 71 -12.94 -11.81 -2.11
C SER A 71 -11.92 -10.76 -1.64
N ARG A 72 -10.61 -11.03 -1.77
CA ARG A 72 -9.55 -10.08 -1.41
C ARG A 72 -9.29 -9.05 -2.50
N TYR A 73 -9.64 -9.36 -3.75
CA TYR A 73 -9.18 -8.61 -4.91
C TYR A 73 -10.30 -7.84 -5.61
N GLY A 74 -11.56 -8.27 -5.47
CA GLY A 74 -12.71 -7.66 -6.14
C GLY A 74 -12.96 -6.18 -5.81
N ASN A 75 -12.45 -5.68 -4.69
CA ASN A 75 -12.52 -4.26 -4.32
C ASN A 75 -11.18 -3.53 -4.42
N ALA A 76 -10.07 -4.26 -4.58
CA ALA A 76 -8.73 -3.68 -4.57
C ALA A 76 -8.33 -3.15 -5.95
N PHE A 77 -8.96 -3.65 -7.02
CA PHE A 77 -8.53 -3.42 -8.41
C PHE A 77 -9.66 -3.17 -9.41
N PRO A 78 -10.64 -2.29 -9.12
CA PRO A 78 -11.73 -2.05 -10.07
C PRO A 78 -11.23 -1.48 -11.41
N ASP A 79 -10.12 -0.72 -11.42
CA ASP A 79 -9.61 -0.02 -12.60
C ASP A 79 -8.39 -0.69 -13.28
N SER A 80 -7.88 -1.80 -12.73
CA SER A 80 -6.72 -2.49 -13.32
C SER A 80 -7.15 -3.38 -14.47
N HIS A 81 -6.82 -2.97 -15.69
CA HIS A 81 -7.11 -3.74 -16.91
C HIS A 81 -6.47 -5.13 -16.90
N ASP A 82 -5.25 -5.26 -16.37
CA ASP A 82 -4.56 -6.56 -16.30
C ASP A 82 -5.28 -7.51 -15.34
N PHE A 83 -5.74 -6.99 -14.20
CA PHE A 83 -6.53 -7.77 -13.24
C PHE A 83 -7.88 -8.19 -13.83
N GLN A 84 -8.55 -7.27 -14.52
CA GLN A 84 -9.80 -7.51 -15.24
C GLN A 84 -9.66 -8.60 -16.31
N GLN A 85 -8.56 -8.61 -17.07
CA GLN A 85 -8.29 -9.67 -18.05
C GLN A 85 -8.14 -11.03 -17.38
N LEU A 86 -7.40 -11.12 -16.27
CA LEU A 86 -7.22 -12.39 -15.55
C LEU A 86 -8.55 -12.95 -15.03
N LEU A 87 -9.46 -12.08 -14.55
CA LEU A 87 -10.82 -12.48 -14.20
C LEU A 87 -11.63 -12.99 -15.40
N GLY A 88 -11.47 -12.35 -16.57
CA GLY A 88 -12.07 -12.77 -17.83
C GLY A 88 -11.64 -14.19 -18.23
N HIS A 89 -10.35 -14.52 -18.14
CA HIS A 89 -9.84 -15.87 -18.45
C HIS A 89 -10.44 -16.93 -17.50
N ILE A 90 -10.56 -16.62 -16.21
CA ILE A 90 -11.22 -17.52 -15.25
C ILE A 90 -12.68 -17.78 -15.64
N TYR A 91 -13.40 -16.72 -16.03
CA TYR A 91 -14.78 -16.85 -16.47
C TYR A 91 -14.90 -17.70 -17.74
N GLU A 92 -14.03 -17.48 -18.72
CA GLU A 92 -13.95 -18.28 -19.94
C GLU A 92 -13.71 -19.77 -19.62
N ASP A 93 -12.76 -20.07 -18.74
CA ASP A 93 -12.49 -21.44 -18.28
C ASP A 93 -13.76 -22.08 -17.67
N ILE A 94 -14.51 -21.36 -16.84
CA ILE A 94 -15.78 -21.88 -16.26
C ILE A 94 -16.82 -22.17 -17.34
N ILE A 95 -16.97 -21.28 -18.33
CA ILE A 95 -17.92 -21.47 -19.44
C ILE A 95 -17.51 -22.67 -20.30
N ASP A 96 -16.23 -22.83 -20.57
CA ASP A 96 -15.70 -23.97 -21.33
C ASP A 96 -15.96 -25.29 -20.60
N PHE A 97 -15.76 -25.33 -19.28
CA PHE A 97 -16.13 -26.48 -18.47
C PHE A 97 -17.62 -26.81 -18.62
N HIS A 98 -18.50 -25.82 -18.46
CA HIS A 98 -19.95 -25.99 -18.58
C HIS A 98 -20.35 -26.51 -19.96
N CYS A 99 -19.78 -25.95 -21.03
CA CYS A 99 -20.06 -26.37 -22.40
C CYS A 99 -19.72 -27.85 -22.63
N HIS A 100 -18.61 -28.32 -22.06
CA HIS A 100 -18.20 -29.71 -22.17
C HIS A 100 -19.02 -30.66 -21.31
N ALA A 101 -19.25 -30.30 -20.05
CA ALA A 101 -20.09 -31.08 -19.15
C ALA A 101 -21.53 -31.20 -19.72
N TYR A 102 -22.08 -30.12 -20.27
CA TYR A 102 -23.37 -30.14 -20.94
C TYR A 102 -23.39 -31.08 -22.16
N ARG A 103 -22.38 -30.98 -23.04
CA ARG A 103 -22.26 -31.86 -24.22
C ARG A 103 -22.11 -33.32 -23.84
N LEU A 104 -21.53 -33.64 -22.68
CA LEU A 104 -21.44 -34.99 -22.15
C LEU A 104 -22.83 -35.52 -21.77
N VAL A 105 -23.58 -34.78 -20.94
CA VAL A 105 -24.87 -35.22 -20.40
C VAL A 105 -26.01 -35.19 -21.42
N GLN A 106 -25.81 -34.57 -22.58
CA GLN A 106 -26.77 -34.58 -23.69
C GLN A 106 -26.69 -35.80 -24.62
N LYS A 107 -25.65 -36.62 -24.53
CA LYS A 107 -25.49 -37.75 -25.48
C LYS A 107 -26.50 -38.88 -25.20
N PRO A 108 -27.04 -39.55 -26.22
CA PRO A 108 -27.81 -40.78 -26.01
C PRO A 108 -26.96 -41.81 -25.25
N GLY A 109 -27.53 -42.41 -24.21
CA GLY A 109 -26.82 -43.41 -23.39
C GLY A 109 -25.65 -42.84 -22.56
N TRP A 110 -25.56 -41.52 -22.38
CA TRP A 110 -24.48 -40.86 -21.64
C TRP A 110 -24.25 -41.45 -20.25
N ALA A 111 -25.32 -41.82 -19.54
CA ALA A 111 -25.24 -42.36 -18.18
C ALA A 111 -24.52 -43.72 -18.14
N MET A 112 -24.76 -44.58 -19.13
CA MET A 112 -24.12 -45.88 -19.24
C MET A 112 -22.65 -45.76 -19.67
N LEU A 113 -22.36 -44.78 -20.54
CA LEU A 113 -21.03 -44.52 -21.08
C LEU A 113 -20.26 -43.44 -20.30
N PHE A 114 -20.75 -43.04 -19.13
CA PHE A 114 -20.25 -41.88 -18.42
C PHE A 114 -18.77 -42.03 -18.10
N SER A 115 -18.35 -43.15 -17.51
CA SER A 115 -16.94 -43.40 -17.15
C SER A 115 -16.00 -43.29 -18.36
N THR A 116 -16.41 -43.85 -19.51
CA THR A 116 -15.62 -43.80 -20.75
C THR A 116 -15.55 -42.39 -21.33
N CYS A 117 -16.68 -41.68 -21.35
CA CYS A 117 -16.74 -40.34 -21.92
C CYS A 117 -16.12 -39.29 -20.99
N TRP A 118 -16.27 -39.48 -19.68
CA TRP A 118 -15.63 -38.70 -18.62
C TRP A 118 -14.13 -38.86 -18.66
N GLY A 119 -13.59 -40.08 -18.77
CA GLY A 119 -12.15 -40.29 -18.92
C GLY A 119 -11.55 -39.53 -20.11
N ARG A 120 -12.27 -39.43 -21.24
CA ARG A 120 -11.84 -38.61 -22.39
C ARG A 120 -11.91 -37.11 -22.10
N PHE A 121 -12.91 -36.68 -21.33
CA PHE A 121 -13.05 -35.30 -20.88
C PHE A 121 -12.01 -34.93 -19.81
N GLN A 122 -11.59 -35.88 -18.99
CA GLN A 122 -10.67 -35.73 -17.86
C GLN A 122 -9.39 -35.00 -18.27
N HIS A 123 -8.77 -35.38 -19.39
CA HIS A 123 -7.55 -34.72 -19.86
C HIS A 123 -7.74 -33.23 -20.16
N ARG A 124 -8.88 -32.87 -20.75
CA ARG A 124 -9.21 -31.46 -21.02
C ARG A 124 -9.55 -30.73 -19.72
N TYR A 125 -10.25 -31.41 -18.83
CA TYR A 125 -10.58 -30.91 -17.51
C TYR A 125 -9.33 -30.63 -16.66
N ASP A 126 -8.34 -31.54 -16.66
CA ASP A 126 -7.07 -31.31 -15.95
C ASP A 126 -6.32 -30.12 -16.57
N SER A 127 -6.30 -29.98 -17.91
CA SER A 127 -5.73 -28.79 -18.56
C SER A 127 -6.44 -27.48 -18.17
N LEU A 128 -7.75 -27.53 -17.94
CA LEU A 128 -8.54 -26.39 -17.50
C LEU A 128 -8.23 -26.04 -16.04
N LEU A 129 -8.09 -27.04 -15.16
CA LEU A 129 -7.64 -26.81 -13.79
C LEU A 129 -6.23 -26.20 -13.75
N ASP A 130 -5.33 -26.65 -14.62
CA ASP A 130 -4.00 -26.07 -14.76
C ASP A 130 -4.06 -24.61 -15.25
N SER A 131 -5.00 -24.28 -16.15
CA SER A 131 -5.25 -22.90 -16.59
C SER A 131 -5.73 -22.01 -15.44
N ILE A 132 -6.74 -22.47 -14.70
CA ILE A 132 -7.27 -21.75 -13.54
C ILE A 132 -6.18 -21.56 -12.47
N ALA A 133 -5.38 -22.59 -12.19
CA ALA A 133 -4.30 -22.52 -11.21
C ALA A 133 -3.22 -21.51 -11.61
N LYS A 134 -2.80 -21.50 -12.88
CA LYS A 134 -1.83 -20.53 -13.41
C LYS A 134 -2.38 -19.10 -13.35
N THR A 135 -3.63 -18.91 -13.77
CA THR A 135 -4.28 -17.60 -13.73
C THR A 135 -4.44 -17.10 -12.29
N SER A 136 -4.73 -18.01 -11.34
CA SER A 136 -4.75 -17.69 -9.91
C SER A 136 -3.38 -17.23 -9.40
N GLU A 137 -2.28 -17.89 -9.81
CA GLU A 137 -0.93 -17.48 -9.42
C GLU A 137 -0.57 -16.08 -9.96
N LEU A 138 -0.97 -15.77 -11.19
CA LEU A 138 -0.77 -14.44 -11.77
C LEU A 138 -1.55 -13.36 -11.02
N ILE A 139 -2.79 -13.65 -10.63
CA ILE A 139 -3.60 -12.76 -9.80
C ILE A 139 -2.92 -12.46 -8.46
N ASP A 140 -2.41 -13.49 -7.78
CA ASP A 140 -1.73 -13.31 -6.49
C ASP A 140 -0.44 -12.48 -6.63
N ARG A 141 0.33 -12.68 -7.72
CA ARG A 141 1.52 -11.89 -8.02
C ARG A 141 1.20 -10.42 -8.32
N GLU A 142 0.14 -10.17 -9.09
CA GLU A 142 -0.29 -8.82 -9.44
C GLU A 142 -0.75 -8.06 -8.18
N ALA A 143 -1.50 -8.73 -7.30
CA ALA A 143 -1.91 -8.15 -6.03
C ALA A 143 -0.71 -7.79 -5.14
N ALA A 144 0.30 -8.66 -5.06
CA ALA A 144 1.53 -8.39 -4.31
C ALA A 144 2.33 -7.21 -4.91
N SER A 145 2.39 -7.12 -6.24
CA SER A 145 3.03 -6.00 -6.94
C SER A 145 2.40 -4.65 -6.53
N TYR A 146 1.08 -4.60 -6.48
CA TYR A 146 0.36 -3.39 -6.08
C TYR A 146 0.61 -2.99 -4.63
N GLU A 147 0.60 -3.94 -3.68
CA GLU A 147 0.90 -3.66 -2.27
C GLU A 147 2.28 -3.01 -2.11
N ILE A 148 3.27 -3.47 -2.89
CA ILE A 148 4.62 -2.89 -2.90
C ILE A 148 4.61 -1.46 -3.41
N VAL A 149 3.88 -1.17 -4.50
CA VAL A 149 3.75 0.17 -5.07
C VAL A 149 3.09 1.12 -4.07
N GLN A 150 1.94 0.75 -3.49
CA GLN A 150 1.24 1.55 -2.49
C GLN A 150 2.10 1.80 -1.24
N ALA A 151 2.79 0.78 -0.72
CA ALA A 151 3.70 0.94 0.41
C ALA A 151 4.88 1.86 0.08
N ARG A 152 5.34 1.89 -1.17
CA ARG A 152 6.39 2.82 -1.62
C ARG A 152 5.87 4.25 -1.66
N GLU A 153 4.69 4.49 -2.23
CA GLU A 153 4.05 5.82 -2.28
C GLU A 153 3.80 6.36 -0.87
N TRP A 154 3.28 5.53 0.03
CA TRP A 154 3.06 5.91 1.42
C TRP A 154 4.36 6.29 2.15
N ARG A 155 5.42 5.49 1.96
CA ARG A 155 6.75 5.79 2.54
C ARG A 155 7.33 7.10 1.99
N GLN A 156 7.16 7.34 0.69
CA GLN A 156 7.61 8.58 0.05
C GLN A 156 6.90 9.79 0.67
N LYS A 157 5.58 9.72 0.81
CA LYS A 157 4.78 10.79 1.42
C LYS A 157 5.17 11.06 2.88
N LEU A 158 5.38 10.01 3.67
CA LEU A 158 5.83 10.17 5.06
C LEU A 158 7.22 10.82 5.15
N LEU A 159 8.12 10.50 4.22
CA LEU A 159 9.45 11.11 4.16
C LEU A 159 9.36 12.61 3.83
N GLU A 160 8.52 12.98 2.86
CA GLU A 160 8.26 14.39 2.50
C GLU A 160 7.67 15.16 3.69
N GLU A 161 6.67 14.61 4.37
CA GLU A 161 6.08 15.22 5.56
C GLU A 161 7.08 15.36 6.72
N ALA A 162 7.99 14.39 6.89
CA ALA A 162 9.06 14.47 7.89
C ALA A 162 10.07 15.58 7.54
N GLN A 163 10.50 15.67 6.29
CA GLN A 163 11.40 16.73 5.82
C GLN A 163 10.78 18.12 5.95
N ASP A 164 9.48 18.25 5.67
CA ASP A 164 8.77 19.52 5.82
C ASP A 164 8.63 19.93 7.28
N ARG A 165 8.45 18.97 8.21
CA ARG A 165 8.48 19.24 9.65
C ARG A 165 9.85 19.69 10.10
N GLU A 166 10.89 18.98 9.70
CA GLU A 166 12.28 19.31 10.05
C GLU A 166 12.65 20.73 9.58
N LYS A 167 12.32 21.09 8.34
CA LYS A 167 12.53 22.46 7.82
C LYS A 167 11.77 23.52 8.62
N LYS A 168 10.52 23.26 9.00
CA LYS A 168 9.73 24.18 9.82
C LYS A 168 10.33 24.36 11.20
N GLU A 169 10.79 23.27 11.81
CA GLU A 169 11.48 23.30 13.10
C GLU A 169 12.79 24.09 13.02
N GLU A 170 13.59 23.89 11.98
CA GLU A 170 14.83 24.65 11.75
C GLU A 170 14.55 26.16 11.60
N ILE A 171 13.53 26.53 10.83
CA ILE A 171 13.11 27.93 10.67
C ILE A 171 12.68 28.51 12.03
N HIS A 172 11.83 27.81 12.78
CA HIS A 172 11.38 28.26 14.10
C HIS A 172 12.52 28.40 15.10
N GLN A 173 13.47 27.47 15.12
CA GLN A 173 14.66 27.57 15.97
C GLN A 173 15.51 28.78 15.59
N ARG A 174 15.74 29.00 14.30
CA ARG A 174 16.49 30.16 13.80
C ARG A 174 15.81 31.49 14.16
N GLU A 175 14.49 31.58 14.01
CA GLU A 175 13.69 32.75 14.40
C GLU A 175 13.74 33.00 15.91
N ALA A 176 13.65 31.94 16.73
CA ALA A 176 13.76 32.05 18.17
C ALA A 176 15.13 32.56 18.62
N VAL A 177 16.22 32.05 18.03
CA VAL A 177 17.59 32.54 18.29
C VAL A 177 17.73 34.00 17.85
N ASN A 178 17.26 34.36 16.66
CA ASN A 178 17.31 35.75 16.20
C ASN A 178 16.54 36.69 17.12
N LYS A 179 15.36 36.29 17.60
CA LYS A 179 14.57 37.07 18.56
C LYS A 179 15.27 37.20 19.92
N TRP A 180 15.96 36.16 20.38
CA TRP A 180 16.76 36.20 21.61
C TRP A 180 17.98 37.14 21.46
N LEU A 181 18.63 37.13 20.29
CA LEU A 181 19.76 38.01 19.98
C LEU A 181 19.38 39.47 19.72
N GLN A 182 18.12 39.77 19.42
CA GLN A 182 17.66 41.14 19.20
C GLN A 182 17.88 41.97 20.46
N VAL A 183 18.73 42.99 20.34
CA VAL A 183 18.82 44.08 21.31
C VAL A 183 17.50 44.83 21.25
N SER A 184 16.67 44.74 22.29
CA SER A 184 15.40 45.47 22.33
C SER A 184 15.63 46.98 22.18
N ASP A 185 14.77 47.72 21.48
CA ASP A 185 14.83 49.20 21.35
C ASP A 185 15.00 49.93 22.70
N ARG A 186 14.42 49.39 23.79
CA ARG A 186 14.62 49.92 25.14
C ARG A 186 16.08 49.93 25.62
N ASN A 187 16.90 49.03 25.07
CA ASN A 187 18.32 49.00 25.34
C ASN A 187 19.07 50.03 24.50
N GLU A 188 18.63 50.35 23.28
CA GLU A 188 19.29 51.39 22.47
C GLU A 188 19.19 52.76 23.12
N GLU A 189 17.99 53.22 23.50
CA GLU A 189 17.84 54.49 24.21
C GLU A 189 18.62 54.51 25.54
N LYS A 190 18.66 53.38 26.26
CA LYS A 190 19.42 53.26 27.50
C LYS A 190 20.93 53.28 27.24
N LEU A 191 21.39 52.61 26.19
CA LEU A 191 22.80 52.57 25.77
C LEU A 191 23.24 53.95 25.30
N GLU A 192 22.42 54.65 24.54
CA GLU A 192 22.66 56.00 24.07
C GLU A 192 22.69 57.00 25.23
N ARG A 193 21.76 56.88 26.19
CA ARG A 193 21.80 57.67 27.44
C ARG A 193 23.04 57.39 28.29
N LEU A 194 23.50 56.13 28.34
CA LEU A 194 24.73 55.77 29.04
C LEU A 194 25.98 56.29 28.29
N HIS A 195 25.97 56.22 26.96
CA HIS A 195 27.02 56.72 26.09
C HIS A 195 27.17 58.25 26.25
N ASN A 196 26.06 58.99 26.23
CA ASN A 196 26.04 60.43 26.42
C ASN A 196 26.45 60.88 27.84
N ARG A 197 26.53 59.95 28.80
CA ARG A 197 27.04 60.18 30.16
C ARG A 197 28.52 59.84 30.33
N CYS A 198 29.16 59.23 29.32
CA CYS A 198 30.57 58.95 29.35
C CYS A 198 31.38 60.22 29.04
N LEU A 199 32.47 60.42 29.76
CA LEU A 199 33.44 61.49 29.45
C LEU A 199 34.26 61.12 28.22
N ASP A 200 34.73 62.13 27.48
CA ASP A 200 35.67 61.92 26.38
C ASP A 200 36.90 61.14 26.86
N GLY A 201 37.27 60.10 26.11
CA GLY A 201 38.36 59.19 26.49
C GLY A 201 37.93 57.95 27.28
N THR A 202 36.68 57.88 27.74
CA THR A 202 36.16 56.69 28.46
C THR A 202 36.25 55.45 27.58
N SER A 203 36.67 54.32 28.14
CA SER A 203 36.83 53.01 27.45
C SER A 203 37.91 52.95 26.36
N GLN A 204 38.57 54.06 25.98
CA GLN A 204 39.64 54.04 24.97
C GLN A 204 40.88 53.26 25.43
N TRP A 205 41.12 53.21 26.74
CA TRP A 205 42.21 52.41 27.32
C TRP A 205 42.03 50.89 27.08
N VAL A 206 40.78 50.42 26.96
CA VAL A 206 40.48 49.00 26.74
C VAL A 206 40.93 48.57 25.35
N THR A 207 40.60 49.35 24.32
CA THR A 207 41.02 49.09 22.94
C THR A 207 42.50 49.41 22.69
N ALA A 208 43.15 50.11 23.62
CA ALA A 208 44.60 50.31 23.60
C ALA A 208 45.40 49.04 23.95
N SER A 209 44.79 48.07 24.65
CA SER A 209 45.45 46.83 25.06
C SER A 209 45.67 45.87 23.88
N ALA A 210 46.90 45.39 23.72
CA ALA A 210 47.25 44.39 22.70
C ALA A 210 46.45 43.08 22.84
N GLN A 211 46.14 42.67 24.07
CA GLN A 211 45.37 41.46 24.35
C GLN A 211 43.92 41.61 23.86
N VAL A 212 43.31 42.77 24.09
CA VAL A 212 41.95 43.07 23.65
C VAL A 212 41.89 43.20 22.12
N ARG A 213 42.88 43.87 21.50
CA ARG A 213 42.95 43.97 20.03
C ARG A 213 43.11 42.61 19.37
N SER A 214 43.92 41.72 19.94
CA SER A 214 44.06 40.36 19.44
C SER A 214 42.72 39.62 19.52
N TRP A 215 42.03 39.67 20.65
CA TRP A 215 40.71 39.04 20.81
C TRP A 215 39.64 39.58 19.84
N LEU A 216 39.66 40.89 19.53
CA LEU A 216 38.72 41.51 18.59
C LEU A 216 38.96 41.12 17.11
N GLN A 217 40.12 40.56 16.76
CA GLN A 217 40.42 40.15 15.39
C GLN A 217 39.71 38.84 15.05
N ARG A 218 38.57 38.96 14.34
CA ARG A 218 37.79 37.82 13.85
C ARG A 218 38.68 36.85 13.05
N GLY A 219 38.79 35.61 13.53
CA GLY A 219 39.43 34.48 12.83
C GLY A 219 40.96 34.40 12.89
N ARG A 220 41.66 35.35 13.54
CA ARG A 220 43.15 35.34 13.66
C ARG A 220 43.69 35.59 15.07
N GLY A 221 42.81 35.82 16.05
CA GLY A 221 43.18 36.10 17.44
C GLY A 221 42.79 35.00 18.43
N ASN A 222 43.16 35.19 19.70
CA ASN A 222 42.72 34.31 20.78
C ASN A 222 41.21 34.47 20.99
N PRO A 223 40.40 33.40 20.94
CA PRO A 223 38.93 33.50 21.05
C PRO A 223 38.43 33.84 22.46
N ILE A 224 39.30 33.71 23.47
CA ILE A 224 38.95 33.88 24.89
C ILE A 224 39.81 34.98 25.51
N LEU A 225 39.16 35.90 26.22
CA LEU A 225 39.79 36.99 26.98
C LEU A 225 39.34 36.95 28.44
N TRP A 226 40.30 36.83 29.36
CA TRP A 226 40.03 36.82 30.80
C TRP A 226 40.11 38.24 31.38
N LEU A 227 39.05 38.67 32.07
CA LEU A 227 38.95 40.00 32.67
C LEU A 227 38.85 39.90 34.20
N HIS A 228 39.92 40.25 34.92
CA HIS A 228 39.93 40.29 36.40
C HIS A 228 39.87 41.69 37.01
N GLY A 229 38.94 41.94 37.93
CA GLY A 229 38.92 43.18 38.70
C GLY A 229 38.03 43.17 39.93
N LYS A 230 38.15 44.27 40.70
CA LYS A 230 37.50 44.43 42.00
C LYS A 230 35.97 44.40 41.91
N PRO A 231 35.26 43.94 42.96
CA PRO A 231 33.80 43.93 43.01
C PRO A 231 33.21 45.31 42.65
N GLY A 232 32.15 45.32 41.85
CA GLY A 232 31.50 46.55 41.39
C GLY A 232 32.14 47.25 40.18
N SER A 233 33.23 46.72 39.60
CA SER A 233 33.87 47.32 38.41
C SER A 233 33.13 47.08 37.08
N GLY A 234 31.87 46.66 37.11
CA GLY A 234 31.06 46.39 35.91
C GLY A 234 31.47 45.17 35.07
N ARG A 235 32.29 44.26 35.60
CA ARG A 235 32.63 43.00 34.90
C ARG A 235 31.43 42.05 34.99
N LEU A 236 30.75 41.85 33.87
CA LEU A 236 29.81 40.74 33.71
C LEU A 236 30.62 39.44 33.57
N HIS A 237 30.16 38.40 34.25
CA HIS A 237 30.77 37.07 34.32
C HIS A 237 31.13 36.51 32.93
N PRO A 238 32.16 35.64 32.82
CA PRO A 238 32.57 35.10 31.54
C PRO A 238 31.41 34.38 30.86
N VAL A 239 31.02 34.89 29.68
CA VAL A 239 30.13 34.19 28.75
C VAL A 239 31.04 33.45 27.78
N SER A 240 31.12 32.14 27.94
CA SER A 240 31.74 31.25 26.96
C SER A 240 30.74 31.02 25.82
N PHE A 241 31.14 31.28 24.58
CA PHE A 241 30.44 30.81 23.38
C PHE A 241 31.02 29.47 22.95
#